data_AF-G9KR70-F1
#
_entry.id   AF-G9KR70-F1
#
_cell.length_a   1.000
_cell.length_b   1.000
_cell.length_c   1.000
_cell.angle_alpha   90.00
_cell.angle_beta   90.00
_cell.angle_gamma   90.00
#
_symmetry.space_group_name_H-M   'P 1'
#
loop_
_entity.id
_entity.type
_entity.pdbx_description
1 polymer ?
#
loop_
_entity_poly.entity_id
_entity_poly.type
_entity_poly.pdbx_seq_one_letter_code
_entity_poly.pdbx_strand_id
1 'polypeptide(L)'
;RIHALLVDRYLQTYKDKMTFFSDGELVFKDIVEDPDKFYIFKTILAKTNVSKFDLPNREAYKDFFGINPISSFKLLSQQCSYMGGCFLEKIERA
;
A
#
# COMPACT_ATOMS: atom_id res chain seq x y z
N ARG A 1 0.92 -0.23 12.38
CA ARG A 1 0.35 -1.44 11.74
C ARG A 1 -0.43 -1.10 10.47
N ILE A 2 -1.57 -0.40 10.58
CA ILE A 2 -2.45 -0.08 9.44
C ILE A 2 -1.77 0.72 8.33
N HIS A 3 -1.00 1.74 8.69
CA HIS A 3 -0.23 2.52 7.71
C HIS A 3 0.71 1.63 6.86
N ALA A 4 1.43 0.69 7.48
CA ALA A 4 2.33 -0.21 6.77
C ALA A 4 1.57 -1.14 5.81
N LEU A 5 0.42 -1.67 6.24
CA LEU A 5 -0.45 -2.50 5.38
C LEU A 5 -1.03 -1.70 4.21
N LEU A 6 -1.41 -0.44 4.43
CA LEU A 6 -1.91 0.44 3.39
C LEU A 6 -0.83 0.75 2.36
N VAL A 7 0.36 1.18 2.80
CA VAL A 7 1.49 1.45 1.90
C VAL A 7 1.86 0.19 1.10
N ASP A 8 1.88 -0.98 1.75
CA ASP A 8 2.10 -2.25 1.06
C ASP A 8 1.02 -2.53 0.01
N ARG A 9 -0.26 -2.26 0.32
CA ARG A 9 -1.36 -2.45 -0.63
C ARG A 9 -1.29 -1.51 -1.83
N TYR A 10 -0.91 -0.24 -1.62
CA TYR A 10 -0.62 0.69 -2.70
C TYR A 10 0.52 0.18 -3.59
N LEU A 11 1.61 -0.31 -2.98
CA LEU A 11 2.77 -0.84 -3.70
C LEU A 11 2.45 -2.12 -4.48
N GLN A 12 1.64 -3.03 -3.92
CA GLN A 12 1.13 -4.21 -4.63
C GLN A 12 0.32 -3.78 -5.86
N THR A 13 -0.63 -2.87 -5.68
CA THR A 13 -1.50 -2.41 -6.76
C THR A 13 -0.70 -1.71 -7.86
N TYR A 14 0.27 -0.89 -7.49
CA TYR A 14 1.19 -0.25 -8.44
C TYR A 14 1.93 -1.30 -9.28
N LYS A 15 2.51 -2.32 -8.65
CA LYS A 15 3.21 -3.41 -9.35
C LYS A 15 2.26 -4.25 -10.22
N ASP A 16 1.05 -4.51 -9.76
CA ASP A 16 0.04 -5.30 -10.50
C ASP A 16 -0.49 -4.55 -11.73
N LYS A 17 -0.54 -3.21 -11.68
CA LYS A 17 -0.99 -2.36 -12.80
C LYS A 17 0.13 -1.93 -13.72
N MET A 18 1.38 -2.07 -13.30
CA MET A 18 2.55 -1.87 -14.15
C MET A 18 2.64 -2.99 -15.20
N THR A 19 2.34 -2.64 -16.44
CA THR A 19 2.58 -3.50 -17.61
C THR A 19 3.83 -3.05 -18.36
N PHE A 20 4.30 -3.84 -19.33
CA PHE A 20 5.54 -3.54 -20.07
C PHE A 20 5.53 -2.17 -20.79
N PHE A 21 4.35 -1.65 -21.14
CA PHE A 21 4.19 -0.36 -21.84
C PHE A 21 3.58 0.74 -20.95
N SER A 22 3.40 0.47 -19.66
CA SER A 22 2.80 1.43 -18.74
C SER A 22 3.79 2.54 -18.35
N ASP A 23 3.31 3.77 -18.32
CA ASP A 23 3.99 4.87 -17.64
C ASP A 23 3.75 4.75 -16.13
N GLY A 24 4.81 4.49 -15.37
CA GLY A 24 4.72 4.30 -13.93
C GLY A 24 4.23 5.53 -13.16
N GLU A 25 4.55 6.74 -13.62
CA GLU A 25 4.09 7.95 -12.96
C GLU A 25 2.58 8.13 -13.17
N LEU A 26 2.08 7.90 -14.38
CA LEU A 26 0.65 7.96 -14.68
C LEU A 26 -0.16 6.88 -13.97
N VAL A 27 0.34 5.63 -13.96
CA VAL A 27 -0.30 4.53 -13.24
C VAL A 27 -0.38 4.85 -11.75
N PHE A 28 0.72 5.33 -11.17
CA PHE A 28 0.74 5.66 -9.76
C PHE A 28 -0.20 6.82 -9.43
N LYS A 29 -0.22 7.86 -10.27
CA LYS A 29 -1.15 8.98 -10.12
C LYS A 29 -2.61 8.52 -10.15
N ASP A 30 -3.02 7.67 -11.09
CA ASP A 30 -4.39 7.13 -11.14
C ASP A 30 -4.76 6.37 -9.85
N ILE A 31 -3.82 5.61 -9.28
CA ILE A 31 -4.03 4.88 -8.02
C ILE A 31 -4.19 5.82 -6.82
N VAL A 32 -3.42 6.90 -6.74
CA VAL A 32 -3.46 7.85 -5.62
C VAL A 32 -4.66 8.80 -5.72
N GLU A 33 -5.07 9.18 -6.92
CA GLU A 33 -6.26 10.03 -7.13
C GLU A 33 -7.56 9.29 -6.79
N ASP A 34 -7.67 7.99 -7.13
CA ASP A 34 -8.84 7.18 -6.81
C ASP A 34 -8.46 5.79 -6.24
N PRO A 35 -8.08 5.72 -4.95
CA PRO A 35 -7.74 4.45 -4.31
C PRO A 35 -8.93 3.50 -4.13
N ASP A 36 -10.17 4.01 -4.19
CA ASP A 36 -11.37 3.20 -4.05
C ASP A 36 -11.65 2.38 -5.31
N LYS A 37 -11.34 2.92 -6.50
CA LYS A 37 -11.33 2.19 -7.79
C LYS A 37 -10.46 0.94 -7.75
N PHE A 38 -9.38 0.98 -6.97
CA PHE A 38 -8.45 -0.16 -6.78
C PHE A 38 -8.72 -0.95 -5.50
N TYR A 39 -9.83 -0.68 -4.82
CA TYR A 39 -10.24 -1.39 -3.59
C TYR A 39 -9.17 -1.36 -2.49
N ILE A 40 -8.32 -0.32 -2.43
CA ILE A 40 -7.21 -0.24 -1.47
C ILE A 40 -7.73 -0.29 -0.04
N PHE A 41 -8.58 0.66 0.35
CA PHE A 41 -9.14 0.74 1.70
C PHE A 41 -10.07 -0.44 2.01
N LYS A 42 -10.91 -0.83 1.05
CA LYS A 42 -11.82 -2.00 1.18
C LYS A 42 -11.05 -3.29 1.51
N THR A 43 -9.90 -3.51 0.88
CA THR A 43 -9.07 -4.69 1.15
C THR A 43 -8.52 -4.69 2.58
N ILE A 44 -8.10 -3.53 3.09
CA ILE A 44 -7.58 -3.41 4.45
C ILE A 44 -8.69 -3.58 5.49
N LEU A 45 -9.87 -3.00 5.27
CA LEU A 45 -11.04 -3.19 6.14
C LEU A 45 -11.49 -4.64 6.18
N ALA A 46 -11.38 -5.39 5.07
CA ALA A 46 -11.75 -6.80 5.04
C ALA A 46 -10.73 -7.71 5.77
N LYS A 47 -9.46 -7.31 5.81
CA LYS A 47 -8.37 -8.10 6.42
C LYS A 47 -8.07 -7.76 7.87
N THR A 48 -8.55 -6.61 8.36
CA THR A 48 -8.23 -6.11 9.69
C THR A 48 -9.51 -5.70 10.42
N ASN A 49 -9.58 -5.93 11.74
CA ASN A 49 -10.69 -5.48 12.59
C ASN A 49 -10.58 -3.97 12.86
N VAL A 50 -10.63 -3.16 11.80
CA VAL A 50 -10.46 -1.70 11.85
C VAL A 50 -11.69 -1.04 11.25
N SER A 51 -12.15 0.04 11.88
CA SER A 51 -13.31 0.79 11.40
C SER A 51 -12.92 1.70 10.23
N LYS A 52 -13.89 2.03 9.37
CA LYS A 52 -13.70 3.03 8.30
C LYS A 52 -13.30 4.40 8.88
N PHE A 53 -13.75 4.73 10.09
CA PHE A 53 -13.44 5.98 10.76
C PHE A 53 -11.98 6.06 11.24
N ASP A 54 -11.32 4.92 11.41
CA ASP A 54 -9.92 4.84 11.81
C ASP A 54 -8.96 4.99 10.61
N LEU A 55 -9.50 4.92 9.39
CA LEU A 55 -8.69 5.07 8.18
C LEU A 55 -8.44 6.54 7.88
N PRO A 56 -7.20 6.90 7.48
CA PRO A 56 -6.90 8.25 7.05
C PRO A 56 -7.68 8.60 5.79
N ASN A 57 -7.94 9.88 5.62
CA ASN A 57 -8.62 10.37 4.43
C ASN A 57 -7.75 10.14 3.17
N ARG A 58 -8.40 9.99 2.01
CA ARG A 58 -7.71 9.70 0.74
C ARG A 58 -6.65 10.74 0.39
N GLU A 59 -6.91 12.01 0.71
CA GLU A 59 -5.98 13.12 0.43
C GLU A 59 -4.69 13.00 1.25
N ALA A 60 -4.74 12.37 2.44
CA ALA A 60 -3.56 12.18 3.27
C ALA A 60 -2.49 11.30 2.59
N TYR A 61 -2.91 10.30 1.80
CA TYR A 61 -1.97 9.47 1.05
C TYR A 61 -1.46 10.16 -0.21
N LYS A 62 -2.23 11.09 -0.79
CA LYS A 62 -1.76 11.96 -1.87
C LYS A 62 -0.61 12.84 -1.41
N ASP A 63 -0.76 13.47 -0.24
CA ASP A 63 0.29 14.31 0.34
C ASP A 63 1.51 13.48 0.77
N PHE A 64 1.27 12.33 1.41
CA PHE A 64 2.34 11.42 1.83
C PHE A 64 3.22 10.95 0.67
N PHE A 65 2.60 10.53 -0.43
CA PHE A 65 3.33 10.05 -1.60
C PHE A 65 3.88 11.16 -2.49
N GLY A 66 3.35 12.39 -2.36
CA GLY A 66 3.97 13.59 -2.96
C GLY A 66 5.35 13.90 -2.37
N ILE A 67 5.59 13.51 -1.11
CA ILE A 67 6.88 13.66 -0.42
C ILE A 67 7.72 12.38 -0.53
N ASN A 68 7.07 11.21 -0.47
CA ASN A 68 7.72 9.91 -0.46
C ASN A 68 7.36 9.11 -1.71
N PRO A 69 8.23 9.03 -2.73
CA PRO A 69 7.89 8.35 -3.99
C PRO A 69 7.64 6.86 -3.76
N ILE A 70 6.66 6.26 -4.45
CA ILE A 70 6.34 4.84 -4.24
C ILE A 70 7.51 3.88 -4.52
N SER A 71 8.45 4.30 -5.38
CA SER A 71 9.68 3.57 -5.69
C SER A 71 10.66 3.46 -4.52
N SER A 72 10.56 4.30 -3.47
CA SER A 72 11.41 4.21 -2.27
C SER A 72 10.99 3.07 -1.33
N PHE A 73 9.84 2.45 -1.56
CA PHE A 73 9.29 1.42 -0.68
C PHE A 73 9.53 0.02 -1.23
N LYS A 74 9.62 -0.95 -0.32
CA LYS A 74 9.68 -2.39 -0.62
C LYS A 74 8.46 -3.08 -0.04
N LEU A 75 8.01 -4.15 -0.69
CA LEU A 75 6.90 -4.95 -0.18
C LEU A 75 7.26 -5.57 1.16
N LEU A 76 6.30 -5.63 2.08
CA LEU A 76 6.46 -6.28 3.39
C LEU A 76 6.82 -7.76 3.26
N SER A 77 6.32 -8.43 2.21
CA SER A 77 6.68 -9.80 1.87
C SER A 77 8.10 -9.96 1.34
N GLN A 78 8.70 -8.90 0.81
CA GLN A 78 10.10 -8.89 0.34
C GLN A 78 11.07 -8.54 1.47
N GLN A 79 10.57 -8.03 2.60
CA GLN A 79 11.35 -7.70 3.78
C GLN A 79 11.38 -8.90 4.74
N CYS A 80 12.03 -9.97 4.29
CA CYS A 80 12.28 -11.16 5.08
C CYS A 80 13.77 -11.28 5.40
N SER A 81 14.09 -11.61 6.65
CA SER A 81 15.46 -11.87 7.10
C SER A 81 15.59 -13.31 7.54
N TYR A 82 16.71 -13.96 7.21
CA TYR A 82 16.95 -15.38 7.55
C TYR A 82 16.79 -15.67 9.05
N MET A 83 17.33 -14.80 9.91
CA MET A 83 17.19 -14.93 11.37
C MET A 83 15.96 -14.23 11.94
N GLY A 84 15.30 -13.38 11.14
CA GLY A 84 14.31 -12.42 11.62
C GLY A 84 12.87 -12.69 11.18
N GLY A 85 12.63 -13.68 10.32
CA GLY A 85 11.32 -13.91 9.70
C GLY A 85 10.89 -12.78 8.76
N CYS A 86 9.65 -12.85 8.28
CA CYS A 86 9.08 -11.84 7.37
C CYS A 86 8.34 -10.74 8.14
N PHE A 87 8.49 -9.48 7.71
CA PHE A 87 7.77 -8.36 8.35
C PHE A 87 6.26 -8.46 8.17
N LEU A 88 5.77 -9.01 7.06
CA LEU A 88 4.35 -9.27 6.87
C LEU A 88 3.78 -10.16 7.99
N GLU A 89 4.44 -11.28 8.29
CA GLU A 89 4.01 -12.21 9.35
C GLU A 89 4.03 -11.55 10.74
N LYS A 90 5.02 -10.70 11.00
CA LYS A 90 5.10 -9.94 12.26
C LYS A 90 3.95 -8.95 12.40
N ILE A 91 3.56 -8.30 11.30
CA ILE A 91 2.45 -7.34 11.26
C ILE A 91 1.11 -8.04 11.42
N GLU A 92 0.94 -9.23 10.84
CA GLU A 92 -0.29 -10.01 10.96
C GLU A 92 -0.48 -10.61 12.36
N ARG A 93 0.62 -11.00 13.03
CA ARG A 93 0.60 -11.56 14.40
C ARG A 93 0.52 -10.51 15.52
N ALA A 94 0.79 -9.24 15.21
CA ALA A 94 0.65 -8.10 16.12
C ALA A 94 -0.77 -7.53 16.09
#